data_AF-A0A1Q3CXF3-F1
#
_entry.id   AF-A0A1Q3CXF3-F1
#
_cell.length_a   1.000
_cell.length_b   1.000
_cell.length_c   1.000
_cell.angle_alpha   90.00
_cell.angle_beta   90.00
_cell.angle_gamma   90.00
#
_symmetry.space_group_name_H-M   'P 1'
#
loop_
_entity.id
_entity.type
_entity.pdbx_description
1 polymer ?
#
loop_
_entity_poly.entity_id
_entity_poly.type
_entity_poly.pdbx_seq_one_letter_code
_entity_poly.pdbx_strand_id
1 'polypeptide(L)'
;MNKYHIINKLLEMTMLSNAYKIKNTSDKTVANLLIAEFTGQLKCWWDNVLTIQQQTEILDTEIGEPILNPENELIEDAVTTLIYNITKYFIGDPTYLTDRTVDQLSNLRCRKLQDFRWYKDTSMTEVLTREDANQPYWKEKFIIGLPILFVEKIKNKYRELNNGIVPYDILTYGDIVSTVDVEINTTTVLYVQMFDL
;
A
#
# COMPACT_ATOMS: atom_id res chain seq x y z
N MET A 1 -9.89 13.10 0.91
CA MET A 1 -9.28 11.92 0.26
C MET A 1 -8.52 11.20 1.35
N ASN A 2 -8.70 9.90 1.51
CA ASN A 2 -8.01 9.15 2.56
C ASN A 2 -6.52 9.02 2.19
N LYS A 3 -5.63 9.06 3.19
CA LYS A 3 -4.19 8.79 3.05
C LYS A 3 -3.92 7.59 2.16
N TYR A 4 -4.65 6.48 2.32
CA TYR A 4 -4.51 5.27 1.49
C TYR A 4 -4.77 5.51 -0.01
N HIS A 5 -5.76 6.33 -0.36
CA HIS A 5 -6.08 6.67 -1.75
C HIS A 5 -5.01 7.56 -2.39
N ILE A 6 -4.42 8.49 -1.63
CA ILE A 6 -3.30 9.32 -2.11
C ILE A 6 -2.11 8.43 -2.43
N ILE A 7 -1.81 7.46 -1.57
CA ILE A 7 -0.63 6.61 -1.74
C ILE A 7 -0.77 5.69 -2.95
N ASN A 8 -1.94 5.07 -3.16
CA ASN A 8 -2.17 4.28 -4.37
C ASN A 8 -1.99 5.12 -5.64
N LYS A 9 -2.46 6.37 -5.64
CA LYS A 9 -2.25 7.30 -6.76
C LYS A 9 -0.78 7.66 -6.97
N LEU A 10 -0.02 7.88 -5.89
CA LEU A 10 1.42 8.13 -5.97
C LEU A 10 2.18 6.92 -6.53
N LEU A 11 1.81 5.70 -6.13
CA LEU A 11 2.38 4.47 -6.68
C LEU A 11 2.09 4.30 -8.18
N GLU A 12 0.84 4.56 -8.61
CA GLU A 12 0.45 4.56 -10.02
C GLU A 12 1.29 5.59 -10.82
N MET A 13 1.48 6.80 -10.29
CA MET A 13 2.30 7.84 -10.92
C MET A 13 3.77 7.39 -11.07
N THR A 14 4.35 6.75 -10.05
CA THR A 14 5.72 6.20 -10.12
C THR A 14 5.83 5.10 -11.18
N MET A 15 4.85 4.18 -11.25
CA MET A 15 4.84 3.11 -12.25
C MET A 15 4.71 3.66 -13.68
N LEU A 16 3.80 4.62 -13.89
CA LEU A 16 3.63 5.28 -15.18
C LEU A 16 4.91 6.04 -15.59
N SER A 17 5.53 6.76 -14.66
CA SER A 17 6.78 7.48 -14.89
C SER A 17 7.89 6.56 -15.41
N ASN A 18 8.11 5.43 -14.73
CA ASN A 18 9.10 4.45 -15.15
C ASN A 18 8.82 3.88 -16.56
N ALA A 19 7.54 3.64 -16.89
CA ALA A 19 7.15 3.17 -18.21
C ALA A 19 7.43 4.22 -19.33
N TYR A 20 7.28 5.51 -19.02
CA TYR A 20 7.60 6.59 -19.96
C TYR A 20 9.10 6.88 -20.06
N LYS A 21 9.87 6.69 -18.98
CA LYS A 21 11.34 6.77 -19.01
C LYS A 21 11.95 5.74 -19.95
N ILE A 22 11.39 4.52 -20.03
CA ILE A 22 11.79 3.49 -21.01
C ILE A 22 11.59 3.97 -22.46
N LYS A 23 10.62 4.87 -22.69
CA LYS A 23 10.32 5.46 -24.01
C LYS A 23 11.11 6.74 -24.29
N ASN A 24 12.11 7.08 -23.47
CA ASN A 24 12.94 8.28 -23.59
C ASN A 24 12.12 9.59 -23.65
N THR A 25 10.99 9.63 -22.95
CA THR A 25 10.13 10.82 -22.83
C THR A 25 10.68 11.74 -21.75
N SER A 26 10.67 13.06 -21.97
CA SER A 26 11.20 14.02 -20.98
C SER A 26 10.33 14.04 -19.72
N ASP A 27 10.97 14.19 -18.55
CA ASP A 27 10.30 14.17 -17.25
C ASP A 27 9.21 15.24 -17.14
N LYS A 28 9.44 16.43 -17.71
CA LYS A 28 8.41 17.48 -17.80
C LYS A 28 7.18 17.04 -18.60
N THR A 29 7.37 16.30 -19.69
CA THR A 29 6.25 15.78 -20.49
C THR A 29 5.47 14.73 -19.70
N VAL A 30 6.19 13.83 -19.00
CA VAL A 30 5.59 12.82 -18.14
C VAL A 30 4.79 13.47 -17.00
N ALA A 31 5.35 14.47 -16.32
CA ALA A 31 4.65 15.21 -15.27
C ALA A 31 3.36 15.86 -15.78
N ASN A 32 3.38 16.47 -16.96
CA ASN A 32 2.19 17.05 -17.58
C ASN A 32 1.12 15.99 -17.93
N LEU A 33 1.52 14.81 -18.40
CA LEU A 33 0.60 13.70 -18.64
C LEU A 33 -0.06 13.23 -17.34
N LEU A 34 0.71 13.11 -16.25
CA LEU A 34 0.18 12.73 -14.95
C LEU A 34 -0.80 13.79 -14.39
N ILE A 35 -0.48 15.08 -14.55
CA ILE A 35 -1.36 16.19 -14.14
C ILE A 35 -2.68 16.18 -14.92
N ALA A 36 -2.64 15.85 -16.21
CA ALA A 36 -3.85 15.76 -17.03
C ALA A 36 -4.82 14.67 -16.53
N GLU A 37 -4.32 13.65 -15.84
CA GLU A 37 -5.13 12.58 -15.22
C GLU A 37 -5.66 12.96 -13.83
N PHE A 38 -5.30 14.13 -13.28
CA PHE A 38 -5.77 14.54 -11.97
C PHE A 38 -7.28 14.74 -11.97
N THR A 39 -7.91 14.16 -10.95
CA THR A 39 -9.35 14.28 -10.69
C THR A 39 -9.61 14.54 -9.21
N GLY A 40 -10.79 15.03 -8.88
CA GLY A 40 -11.21 15.26 -7.49
C GLY A 40 -10.27 16.18 -6.72
N GLN A 41 -9.79 15.71 -5.55
CA GLN A 41 -8.99 16.54 -4.65
C GLN A 41 -7.60 16.89 -5.19
N LEU A 42 -6.98 16.01 -5.98
CA LEU A 42 -5.70 16.30 -6.64
C LEU A 42 -5.86 17.43 -7.66
N LYS A 43 -6.96 17.40 -8.43
CA LYS A 43 -7.28 18.47 -9.38
C LYS A 43 -7.58 19.79 -8.68
N CYS A 44 -8.40 19.77 -7.62
CA CYS A 44 -8.68 20.99 -6.85
C CYS A 44 -7.41 21.57 -6.20
N TRP A 45 -6.51 20.72 -5.71
CA TRP A 45 -5.23 21.17 -5.18
C TRP A 45 -4.38 21.84 -6.26
N TRP A 46 -4.23 21.18 -7.41
CA TRP A 46 -3.47 21.71 -8.53
C TRP A 46 -4.05 23.03 -9.06
N ASP A 47 -5.35 23.06 -9.39
CA ASP A 47 -5.98 24.19 -10.07
C ASP A 47 -6.25 25.38 -9.13
N ASN A 48 -6.59 25.12 -7.87
CA ASN A 48 -7.14 26.15 -6.97
C ASN A 48 -6.26 26.49 -5.77
N VAL A 49 -5.35 25.59 -5.35
CA VAL A 49 -4.49 25.82 -4.18
C VAL A 49 -3.11 26.30 -4.61
N LEU A 50 -2.53 25.70 -5.65
CA LEU A 50 -1.22 26.12 -6.16
C LEU A 50 -1.34 27.39 -6.99
N THR A 51 -0.39 28.30 -6.79
CA THR A 51 -0.19 29.45 -7.68
C THR A 51 0.50 29.01 -8.98
N ILE A 52 0.36 29.80 -10.05
CA ILE A 52 1.04 29.55 -11.33
C ILE A 52 2.57 29.44 -11.13
N GLN A 53 3.12 30.25 -10.22
CA GLN A 53 4.54 30.19 -9.88
C GLN A 53 4.91 28.84 -9.27
N GLN A 54 4.17 28.36 -8.27
CA GLN A 54 4.43 27.04 -7.66
C GLN A 54 4.25 25.89 -8.66
N GLN A 55 3.26 25.98 -9.56
CA GLN A 55 3.11 24.99 -10.63
C GLN A 55 4.33 24.99 -11.57
N THR A 56 4.88 26.17 -11.87
CA THR A 56 6.08 26.31 -12.70
C THR A 56 7.30 25.76 -11.98
N GLU A 57 7.49 26.06 -10.69
CA GLU A 57 8.59 25.51 -9.87
C GLU A 57 8.54 23.98 -9.77
N ILE A 58 7.34 23.39 -9.76
CA ILE A 58 7.16 21.93 -9.76
C ILE A 58 7.56 21.31 -11.11
N LEU A 59 7.27 22.00 -12.23
CA LEU A 59 7.48 21.48 -13.58
C LEU A 59 8.85 21.81 -14.17
N ASP A 60 9.48 22.90 -13.73
CA ASP A 60 10.75 23.42 -14.21
C ASP A 60 11.76 23.49 -13.05
N THR A 61 12.56 22.42 -12.93
CA THR A 61 13.58 22.26 -11.88
C THR A 61 14.74 23.27 -11.99
N GLU A 62 14.82 24.05 -13.08
CA GLU A 62 15.82 25.10 -13.32
C GLU A 62 15.43 26.48 -12.77
N ILE A 63 14.15 26.72 -12.47
CA ILE A 63 13.62 28.07 -12.21
C ILE A 63 13.41 28.34 -10.70
N GLY A 64 13.40 27.29 -9.87
CA GLY A 64 13.10 27.37 -8.43
C GLY A 64 14.29 27.12 -7.49
N GLU A 65 14.05 27.24 -6.18
CA GLU A 65 15.00 26.75 -5.17
C GLU A 65 15.20 25.23 -5.33
N PRO A 66 16.43 24.71 -5.21
CA PRO A 66 16.69 23.29 -5.33
C PRO A 66 15.92 22.52 -4.27
N ILE A 67 14.99 21.67 -4.70
CA ILE A 67 14.22 20.81 -3.80
C ILE A 67 15.11 19.64 -3.41
N LEU A 68 15.37 19.54 -2.11
CA LEU A 68 16.16 18.45 -1.56
C LEU A 68 15.25 17.30 -1.12
N ASN A 69 15.66 16.07 -1.41
CA ASN A 69 15.08 14.89 -0.78
C ASN A 69 15.47 14.88 0.73
N PRO A 70 14.87 13.98 1.53
CA PRO A 70 15.20 13.84 2.95
C PRO A 70 16.69 13.56 3.24
N GLU A 71 17.44 13.06 2.26
CA GLU A 71 18.87 12.79 2.29
C GLU A 71 19.74 14.00 1.89
N ASN A 72 19.16 15.18 1.69
CA ASN A 72 19.81 16.41 1.20
C ASN A 72 20.37 16.34 -0.23
N GLU A 73 19.88 15.43 -1.05
CA GLU A 73 20.22 15.33 -2.47
C GLU A 73 19.22 16.11 -3.32
N LEU A 74 19.72 16.69 -4.42
CA LEU A 74 18.93 17.53 -5.31
C LEU A 74 17.97 16.67 -6.15
N ILE A 75 16.68 16.98 -6.10
CA ILE A 75 15.68 16.32 -6.94
C ILE A 75 15.66 17.00 -8.30
N GLU A 76 16.29 16.36 -9.29
CA GLU A 76 16.43 16.89 -10.66
C GLU A 76 15.23 16.57 -11.58
N ASP A 77 14.31 15.69 -11.15
CA ASP A 77 13.21 15.14 -11.95
C ASP A 77 11.86 15.81 -11.60
N ALA A 78 11.24 16.46 -12.58
CA ALA A 78 9.92 17.11 -12.45
C ALA A 78 8.82 16.16 -11.94
N VAL A 79 8.87 14.86 -12.28
CA VAL A 79 7.94 13.85 -11.78
C VAL A 79 8.19 13.56 -10.31
N THR A 80 9.46 13.43 -9.93
CA THR A 80 9.84 13.21 -8.52
C THR A 80 9.48 14.42 -7.68
N THR A 81 9.69 15.63 -8.19
CA THR A 81 9.25 16.88 -7.58
C THR A 81 7.72 16.96 -7.42
N LEU A 82 6.95 16.55 -8.43
CA LEU A 82 5.50 16.49 -8.37
C LEU A 82 5.03 15.51 -7.27
N ILE A 83 5.58 14.30 -7.26
CA ILE A 83 5.29 13.25 -6.27
C ILE A 83 5.62 13.72 -4.86
N TYR A 84 6.77 14.36 -4.67
CA TYR A 84 7.20 14.94 -3.40
C TYR A 84 6.19 15.98 -2.89
N ASN A 85 5.77 16.92 -3.74
CA ASN A 85 4.85 17.99 -3.34
C ASN A 85 3.45 17.46 -3.00
N ILE A 86 2.94 16.48 -3.75
CA ILE A 86 1.68 15.81 -3.42
C ILE A 86 1.80 15.10 -2.06
N THR A 87 2.90 14.38 -1.84
CA THR A 87 3.16 13.68 -0.58
C THR A 87 3.23 14.67 0.59
N LYS A 88 3.98 15.75 0.45
CA LYS A 88 4.12 16.80 1.46
C LYS A 88 2.77 17.44 1.80
N TYR A 89 1.92 17.74 0.81
CA TYR A 89 0.64 18.41 1.05
C TYR A 89 -0.41 17.49 1.69
N PHE A 90 -0.55 16.26 1.19
CA PHE A 90 -1.63 15.37 1.62
C PHE A 90 -1.23 14.40 2.76
N ILE A 91 0.06 14.14 2.94
CA ILE A 91 0.58 13.17 3.92
C ILE A 91 1.42 13.86 5.00
N GLY A 92 2.15 14.93 4.66
CA GLY A 92 2.97 15.73 5.58
C GLY A 92 4.44 15.34 5.64
N ASP A 93 4.79 14.10 5.29
CA ASP A 93 6.17 13.58 5.33
C ASP A 93 6.57 12.97 3.97
N PRO A 94 7.57 13.53 3.24
CA PRO A 94 8.02 13.05 1.95
C PRO A 94 8.87 11.77 1.98
N THR A 95 9.48 11.41 3.13
CA THR A 95 10.20 10.12 3.32
C THR A 95 9.27 8.92 3.23
N TYR A 96 7.96 9.18 3.34
CA TYR A 96 6.93 8.16 3.45
C TYR A 96 6.86 7.21 2.26
N LEU A 97 7.31 7.60 1.06
CA LEU A 97 7.30 6.72 -0.11
C LEU A 97 8.55 5.83 -0.20
N THR A 98 9.70 6.27 0.30
CA THR A 98 10.95 5.50 0.28
C THR A 98 10.95 4.41 1.36
N ASP A 99 10.41 4.71 2.55
CA ASP A 99 10.27 3.75 3.66
C ASP A 99 9.20 2.65 3.40
N ARG A 100 8.19 2.95 2.58
CA ARG A 100 7.03 2.06 2.38
C ARG A 100 7.31 0.79 1.58
N THR A 101 8.36 0.75 0.77
CA THR A 101 8.71 -0.47 0.01
C THR A 101 9.25 -1.58 0.92
N VAL A 102 9.73 -1.24 2.13
CA VAL A 102 10.43 -2.17 3.03
C VAL A 102 9.68 -2.38 4.36
N ASP A 103 9.02 -1.37 4.94
CA ASP A 103 8.69 -1.41 6.38
C ASP A 103 7.20 -1.47 6.78
N GLN A 104 6.24 -1.46 5.85
CA GLN A 104 4.82 -1.53 6.25
C GLN A 104 4.32 -2.92 6.59
N LEU A 105 4.80 -3.92 5.86
CA LEU A 105 4.27 -5.27 6.03
C LEU A 105 4.61 -5.84 7.41
N SER A 106 5.72 -5.41 8.04
CA SER A 106 6.14 -5.89 9.38
C SER A 106 5.18 -5.46 10.50
N ASN A 107 4.43 -4.37 10.31
CA ASN A 107 3.62 -3.75 11.36
C ASN A 107 2.11 -3.86 11.14
N LEU A 108 1.64 -4.32 9.98
CA LEU A 108 0.21 -4.49 9.72
C LEU A 108 -0.38 -5.63 10.56
N ARG A 109 -1.39 -5.32 11.39
CA ARG A 109 -2.10 -6.30 12.22
C ARG A 109 -3.61 -6.10 12.18
N CYS A 110 -4.33 -7.21 12.05
CA CYS A 110 -5.77 -7.31 12.24
C CYS A 110 -6.05 -7.32 13.76
N ARG A 111 -6.54 -6.20 14.30
CA ARG A 111 -6.82 -6.08 15.74
C ARG A 111 -8.06 -6.86 16.17
N LYS A 112 -9.08 -6.92 15.33
CA LYS A 112 -10.35 -7.62 15.58
C LYS A 112 -10.79 -8.35 14.33
N LEU A 113 -11.49 -9.48 14.49
CA LEU A 113 -11.98 -10.28 13.35
C LEU A 113 -12.97 -9.52 12.46
N GLN A 114 -13.74 -8.58 13.01
CA GLN A 114 -14.59 -7.66 12.25
C GLN A 114 -13.82 -6.82 11.23
N ASP A 115 -12.53 -6.57 11.48
CA ASP A 115 -11.67 -5.76 10.62
C ASP A 115 -10.93 -6.63 9.59
N PHE A 116 -11.19 -7.96 9.55
CA PHE A 116 -10.48 -8.90 8.70
C PHE A 116 -10.58 -8.55 7.21
N ARG A 117 -11.76 -8.09 6.75
CA ARG A 117 -11.94 -7.67 5.35
C ARG A 117 -10.97 -6.54 4.99
N TRP A 118 -10.89 -5.52 5.83
CA TRP A 118 -9.96 -4.40 5.63
C TRP A 118 -8.50 -4.87 5.70
N TYR A 119 -8.16 -5.70 6.69
CA TYR A 119 -6.81 -6.25 6.85
C TYR A 119 -6.38 -7.05 5.62
N LYS A 120 -7.26 -7.93 5.12
CA LYS A 120 -7.02 -8.75 3.93
C LYS A 120 -6.76 -7.86 2.72
N ASP A 121 -7.65 -6.93 2.42
CA ASP A 121 -7.53 -6.07 1.24
C ASP A 121 -6.25 -5.20 1.30
N THR A 122 -5.93 -4.68 2.48
CA THR A 122 -4.71 -3.90 2.76
C THR A 122 -3.46 -4.76 2.57
N SER A 123 -3.41 -5.94 3.21
CA SER A 123 -2.25 -6.82 3.12
C SER A 123 -2.05 -7.38 1.72
N MET A 124 -3.13 -7.71 0.99
CA MET A 124 -3.04 -8.23 -0.38
C MET A 124 -2.55 -7.16 -1.36
N THR A 125 -3.01 -5.92 -1.21
CA THR A 125 -2.54 -4.79 -2.04
C THR A 125 -1.03 -4.59 -1.88
N GLU A 126 -0.49 -4.80 -0.68
CA GLU A 126 0.95 -4.63 -0.39
C GLU A 126 1.80 -5.87 -0.74
N VAL A 127 1.31 -7.08 -0.47
CA VAL A 127 2.06 -8.31 -0.74
C VAL A 127 2.14 -8.62 -2.22
N LEU A 128 1.03 -8.44 -2.97
CA LEU A 128 0.96 -8.86 -4.37
C LEU A 128 1.74 -7.95 -5.34
N THR A 129 2.24 -6.81 -4.88
CA THR A 129 3.14 -5.95 -5.67
C THR A 129 4.61 -6.41 -5.62
N ARG A 130 4.93 -7.45 -4.83
CA ARG A 130 6.30 -7.93 -4.65
C ARG A 130 6.63 -9.10 -5.57
N GLU A 131 7.86 -9.16 -6.06
CA GLU A 131 8.35 -10.31 -6.85
C GLU A 131 8.41 -11.59 -6.01
N ASP A 132 8.69 -11.47 -4.71
CA ASP A 132 8.79 -12.58 -3.78
C ASP A 132 7.47 -12.92 -3.06
N ALA A 133 6.33 -12.38 -3.52
CA ALA A 133 5.02 -12.50 -2.85
C ALA A 133 4.58 -13.94 -2.52
N ASN A 134 5.02 -14.92 -3.31
CA ASN A 134 4.66 -16.33 -3.12
C ASN A 134 5.57 -17.07 -2.13
N GLN A 135 6.61 -16.44 -1.59
CA GLN A 135 7.49 -17.05 -0.60
C GLN A 135 6.72 -17.42 0.69
N PRO A 136 7.08 -18.53 1.36
CA PRO A 136 6.45 -18.99 2.60
C PRO A 136 6.36 -17.91 3.67
N TYR A 137 7.41 -17.07 3.75
CA TYR A 137 7.52 -15.96 4.68
C TYR A 137 6.28 -15.05 4.66
N TRP A 138 5.76 -14.70 3.49
CA TRP A 138 4.65 -13.76 3.37
C TRP A 138 3.30 -14.38 3.77
N LYS A 139 3.12 -15.68 3.52
CA LYS A 139 1.94 -16.45 3.95
C LYS A 139 1.92 -16.62 5.46
N GLU A 140 3.07 -16.93 6.06
CA GLU A 140 3.23 -16.96 7.51
C GLU A 140 2.95 -15.59 8.13
N LYS A 141 3.51 -14.53 7.55
CA LYS A 141 3.32 -13.16 8.02
C LYS A 141 1.87 -12.70 7.94
N PHE A 142 1.15 -13.07 6.88
CA PHE A 142 -0.30 -12.84 6.76
C PHE A 142 -1.08 -13.52 7.90
N ILE A 143 -0.73 -14.77 8.23
CA ILE A 143 -1.37 -15.49 9.33
C ILE A 143 -1.02 -14.86 10.69
N ILE A 144 0.24 -14.50 10.93
CA ILE A 144 0.70 -13.87 12.18
C ILE A 144 0.08 -12.48 12.41
N GLY A 145 -0.34 -11.80 11.33
CA GLY A 145 -1.03 -10.52 11.44
C GLY A 145 -2.44 -10.62 12.03
N LEU A 146 -3.02 -11.81 12.19
CA LEU A 146 -4.34 -12.03 12.80
C LEU A 146 -4.31 -11.87 14.35
N PRO A 147 -5.48 -11.75 15.03
CA PRO A 147 -5.52 -11.77 16.49
C PRO A 147 -4.91 -13.06 17.06
N ILE A 148 -4.07 -12.95 18.10
CA ILE A 148 -3.17 -14.03 18.54
C ILE A 148 -3.84 -15.40 18.77
N LEU A 149 -5.01 -15.43 19.41
CA LEU A 149 -5.73 -16.70 19.64
C LEU A 149 -6.27 -17.30 18.34
N PHE A 150 -6.63 -16.44 17.39
CA PHE A 150 -7.09 -16.84 16.08
C PHE A 150 -5.93 -17.33 15.20
N VAL A 151 -4.74 -16.76 15.33
CA VAL A 151 -3.50 -17.27 14.71
C VAL A 151 -3.31 -18.75 15.04
N GLU A 152 -3.33 -19.09 16.33
CA GLU A 152 -3.14 -20.48 16.78
C GLU A 152 -4.27 -21.39 16.28
N LYS A 153 -5.51 -20.90 16.27
CA LYS A 153 -6.66 -21.64 15.73
C LYS A 153 -6.44 -22.01 14.26
N ILE A 154 -6.02 -21.05 13.42
CA ILE A 154 -5.76 -21.27 12.00
C ILE A 154 -4.55 -22.19 11.80
N LYS A 155 -3.45 -21.98 12.55
CA LYS A 155 -2.27 -22.86 12.48
C LYS A 155 -2.64 -24.31 12.85
N ASN A 156 -3.43 -24.52 13.89
CA ASN A 156 -3.85 -25.85 14.31
C ASN A 156 -4.69 -26.57 13.24
N LYS A 157 -5.58 -25.86 12.55
CA LYS A 157 -6.33 -26.44 11.41
C LYS A 157 -5.43 -27.00 10.33
N TYR A 158 -4.37 -26.27 9.96
CA TYR A 158 -3.41 -26.77 9.00
C TYR A 158 -2.58 -27.93 9.56
N ARG A 159 -2.13 -27.84 10.82
CA ARG A 159 -1.35 -28.90 11.47
C ARG A 159 -2.11 -30.23 11.57
N GLU A 160 -3.39 -30.19 11.90
CA GLU A 160 -4.26 -31.38 11.97
C GLU A 160 -4.33 -32.12 10.64
N LEU A 161 -4.30 -31.39 9.52
CA LEU A 161 -4.39 -31.95 8.17
C LEU A 161 -3.02 -32.31 7.57
N ASN A 162 -1.92 -31.84 8.17
CA ASN A 162 -0.58 -31.89 7.57
C ASN A 162 0.49 -32.37 8.57
N ASN A 163 0.22 -33.46 9.29
CA ASN A 163 1.17 -34.14 10.19
C ASN A 163 1.87 -33.20 11.19
N GLY A 164 1.15 -32.21 11.72
CA GLY A 164 1.68 -31.27 12.72
C GLY A 164 2.43 -30.06 12.15
N ILE A 165 2.53 -29.93 10.82
CA ILE A 165 3.26 -28.83 10.14
C ILE A 165 2.25 -27.91 9.43
N VAL A 166 2.53 -26.61 9.39
CA VAL A 166 1.77 -25.66 8.55
C VAL A 166 2.48 -25.57 7.19
N PRO A 167 1.86 -26.01 6.09
CA PRO A 167 2.57 -26.22 4.84
C PRO A 167 2.62 -24.92 4.00
N TYR A 168 3.28 -23.89 4.51
CA TYR A 168 3.32 -22.56 3.87
C TYR A 168 3.84 -22.57 2.42
N ASP A 169 4.73 -23.50 2.06
CA ASP A 169 5.26 -23.62 0.69
C ASP A 169 4.17 -23.89 -0.35
N ILE A 170 3.16 -24.67 0.00
CA ILE A 170 2.10 -25.10 -0.92
C ILE A 170 0.78 -24.32 -0.75
N LEU A 171 0.60 -23.63 0.38
CA LEU A 171 -0.59 -22.83 0.61
C LEU A 171 -0.65 -21.64 -0.36
N THR A 172 -1.85 -21.35 -0.85
CA THR A 172 -2.15 -20.08 -1.53
C THR A 172 -2.78 -19.10 -0.54
N TYR A 173 -2.75 -17.79 -0.86
CA TYR A 173 -3.50 -16.80 -0.09
C TYR A 173 -5.01 -17.08 -0.09
N GLY A 174 -5.53 -17.67 -1.17
CA GLY A 174 -6.93 -18.07 -1.27
C GLY A 174 -7.29 -19.16 -0.25
N ASP A 175 -6.43 -20.15 -0.05
CA ASP A 175 -6.62 -21.21 0.96
C ASP A 175 -6.67 -20.63 2.37
N ILE A 176 -5.74 -19.70 2.66
CA ILE A 176 -5.65 -19.02 3.96
C ILE A 176 -6.90 -18.17 4.20
N VAL A 177 -7.28 -17.32 3.25
CA VAL A 177 -8.47 -16.46 3.36
C VAL A 177 -9.74 -17.29 3.54
N SER A 178 -9.91 -18.35 2.75
CA SER A 178 -11.08 -19.22 2.83
C SER A 178 -11.18 -19.88 4.21
N THR A 179 -10.05 -20.34 4.76
CA THR A 179 -10.00 -20.93 6.10
C THR A 179 -10.37 -19.90 7.17
N VAL A 180 -9.83 -18.68 7.06
CA VAL A 180 -10.16 -17.60 7.98
C VAL A 180 -11.64 -17.23 7.94
N ASP A 181 -12.22 -17.07 6.74
CA ASP A 181 -13.64 -16.71 6.58
C ASP A 181 -14.56 -17.78 7.18
N VAL A 182 -14.27 -19.07 6.97
CA VAL A 182 -15.02 -20.19 7.58
C VAL A 182 -14.97 -20.10 9.11
N GLU A 183 -13.79 -19.84 9.68
CA GLU A 183 -13.60 -19.81 11.13
C GLU A 183 -14.21 -18.57 11.80
N ILE A 184 -14.22 -17.42 11.12
CA ILE A 184 -14.93 -16.21 11.56
C ILE A 184 -16.43 -16.49 11.62
N ASN A 185 -16.99 -17.09 10.57
CA ASN A 185 -18.41 -17.41 10.51
C ASN A 185 -18.81 -18.46 11.56
N THR A 186 -18.00 -19.49 11.76
CA THR A 186 -18.23 -20.52 12.79
C THR A 186 -18.22 -19.93 14.20
N THR A 187 -17.28 -19.01 14.47
CA THR A 187 -17.21 -18.31 15.76
C THR A 187 -18.45 -17.45 16.00
N THR A 188 -18.94 -16.77 14.96
CA THR A 188 -20.15 -15.93 15.05
C THR A 188 -21.39 -16.76 15.36
N VAL A 189 -21.55 -17.92 14.71
CA VAL A 189 -22.69 -18.83 14.94
C VAL A 189 -22.69 -19.38 16.37
N LEU A 190 -21.53 -19.79 16.90
CA LEU A 190 -21.42 -20.32 18.26
C LEU A 190 -21.75 -19.26 19.32
N TYR A 191 -21.34 -18.01 19.11
CA TYR A 191 -21.70 -16.91 20.02
C TYR A 191 -23.21 -16.63 20.03
N VAL A 192 -23.87 -16.61 18.86
CA VAL A 192 -25.33 -16.43 18.80
C VAL A 192 -26.05 -17.57 19.54
N GLN A 193 -25.63 -18.82 19.35
CA GLN A 193 -26.23 -19.99 20.01
C GLN A 193 -26.00 -20.05 21.53
N MET A 194 -24.87 -19.53 22.04
CA MET A 194 -24.56 -19.55 23.47
C MET A 194 -25.25 -18.45 24.28
N PHE A 195 -25.63 -17.33 23.65
CA PHE A 195 -26.18 -16.15 24.34
C PHE A 195 -27.68 -15.93 24.08
N ASP A 196 -28.31 -16.70 23.18
CA ASP A 196 -29.76 -16.73 22.96
C ASP A 196 -30.48 -17.86 23.78
N LEU A 197 -29.90 -18.30 24.90
CA LEU A 197 -30.47 -19.26 25.86
C LEU A 197 -30.76 -18.63 27.23
#